data_AF-A0A973JYA9-F1
#
_entry.id   AF-A0A973JYA9-F1
#
_cell.length_a   1.000
_cell.length_b   1.000
_cell.length_c   1.000
_cell.angle_alpha   90.00
_cell.angle_beta   90.00
_cell.angle_gamma   90.00
#
_symmetry.space_group_name_H-M   'P 1'
#
loop_
_entity.id
_entity.type
_entity.pdbx_description
1 polymer ?
#
loop_
_entity_poly.entity_id
_entity_poly.type
_entity_poly.pdbx_seq_one_letter_code
_entity_poly.pdbx_strand_id
1 'polypeptide(L)'
;MRGTFQRLVPARLERTGIRTGLRWKLSAAIAFVGALVAIALSLVVHNAARVSMLDNARDLADERIQIAQRNYDQYKRPNPFPNVKINDSSLPAQLREKVEHGRRATYVTDRPGGEPDIWAAVPAADGNVLSLHTTFTDRSTDILKDLDQALVIGSIAVVLGGSALGVLIGGRLSSRLRKAATAAGQVASGETDVRVRDAIGGVVRDETDDLASAVDAMTDALQQRIEAERRVTADIAHELRTPVTGLLTAAELLPPGRPTELVLDRAKAMRTLVEDVLEVARLDSASERAELQDILLGEFVSRRVTAKDPEIEVRVVHESMVTTDPRRLERVLFNLLANAARHGKPPIEVTVEGR
;
A
#
# COMPACT_ATOMS: atom_id res chain seq x y z
N MET A 1 6.63 -28.82 -50.25
CA MET A 1 7.11 -28.99 -48.86
C MET A 1 7.11 -27.61 -48.20
N ARG A 2 5.97 -27.09 -47.72
CA ARG A 2 5.45 -27.23 -46.34
C ARG A 2 6.56 -27.31 -45.27
N GLY A 3 6.77 -26.18 -44.59
CA GLY A 3 7.66 -26.02 -43.44
C GLY A 3 7.23 -24.81 -42.62
N THR A 4 6.07 -24.94 -41.97
CA THR A 4 5.43 -23.95 -41.09
C THR A 4 6.20 -23.89 -39.76
N PHE A 5 7.03 -22.89 -39.54
CA PHE A 5 7.59 -22.58 -38.21
C PHE A 5 6.81 -21.42 -37.60
N GLN A 6 5.63 -21.75 -37.07
CA GLN A 6 4.84 -20.85 -36.25
C GLN A 6 5.46 -20.86 -34.85
N ARG A 7 6.14 -19.78 -34.48
CA ARG A 7 6.62 -19.54 -33.11
C ARG A 7 5.40 -19.52 -32.17
N LEU A 8 5.24 -20.58 -31.39
CA LEU A 8 4.39 -20.59 -30.20
C LEU A 8 5.03 -19.67 -29.16
N VAL A 9 4.64 -18.40 -29.18
CA VAL A 9 4.78 -17.50 -28.04
C VAL A 9 3.78 -18.00 -26.99
N PRO A 10 4.21 -18.49 -25.80
CA PRO A 10 3.25 -18.82 -24.77
C PRO A 10 2.52 -17.54 -24.38
N ALA A 11 1.18 -17.61 -24.47
CA ALA A 11 0.27 -16.57 -24.06
C ALA A 11 0.71 -16.00 -22.71
N ARG A 12 0.89 -14.67 -22.66
CA ARG A 12 0.95 -13.94 -21.39
C ARG A 12 -0.26 -14.41 -20.59
N LEU A 13 0.00 -15.14 -19.51
CA LEU A 13 -0.91 -15.18 -18.37
C LEU A 13 -1.02 -13.73 -17.92
N GLU A 14 -1.99 -13.01 -18.47
CA GLU A 14 -2.58 -11.88 -17.80
C GLU A 14 -3.09 -12.42 -16.47
N ARG A 15 -2.23 -12.39 -15.46
CA ARG A 15 -2.69 -12.28 -14.10
C ARG A 15 -3.50 -11.00 -14.10
N THR A 16 -4.81 -11.15 -14.28
CA THR A 16 -5.86 -10.29 -13.72
C THR A 16 -5.71 -10.33 -12.21
N GLY A 17 -4.55 -9.89 -11.72
CA GLY A 17 -4.34 -9.53 -10.34
C GLY A 17 -5.21 -8.31 -10.17
N ILE A 18 -6.44 -8.56 -9.70
CA ILE A 18 -7.34 -7.53 -9.21
C ILE A 18 -6.45 -6.57 -8.42
N ARG A 19 -6.29 -5.33 -8.89
CA ARG A 19 -5.56 -4.29 -8.17
C ARG A 19 -6.40 -3.88 -6.96
N THR A 20 -6.65 -4.83 -6.08
CA THR A 20 -7.25 -4.60 -4.77
C THR A 20 -6.25 -3.77 -3.98
N GLY A 21 -6.68 -2.58 -3.56
CA GLY A 21 -5.88 -1.73 -2.68
C GLY A 21 -5.47 -2.49 -1.40
N LEU A 22 -4.41 -2.04 -0.74
CA LEU A 22 -3.83 -2.68 0.44
C LEU A 22 -4.89 -3.11 1.49
N ARG A 23 -5.92 -2.28 1.69
CA ARG A 23 -7.07 -2.56 2.57
C ARG A 23 -7.81 -3.87 2.27
N TRP A 24 -8.04 -4.19 1.01
CA TRP A 24 -8.77 -5.39 0.59
C TRP A 24 -7.89 -6.63 0.68
N LYS A 25 -6.57 -6.49 0.43
CA LYS A 25 -5.61 -7.57 0.63
C LYS A 25 -5.46 -7.95 2.10
N LEU A 26 -5.34 -6.94 2.99
CA LEU A 26 -5.25 -7.17 4.43
C LEU A 26 -6.53 -7.82 4.97
N SER A 27 -7.69 -7.30 4.56
CA SER A 27 -8.99 -7.86 4.94
C SER A 27 -9.16 -9.30 4.45
N ALA A 28 -8.83 -9.61 3.19
CA ALA A 28 -8.88 -10.96 2.66
C ALA A 28 -7.93 -11.93 3.38
N ALA A 29 -6.71 -11.49 3.73
CA ALA A 29 -5.76 -12.30 4.47
C ALA A 29 -6.26 -12.61 5.90
N ILE A 30 -6.78 -11.60 6.60
CA ILE A 30 -7.37 -11.77 7.94
C ILE A 30 -8.60 -12.66 7.89
N ALA A 31 -9.48 -12.48 6.90
CA ALA A 31 -10.66 -13.31 6.70
C ALA A 31 -10.26 -14.78 6.47
N PHE A 32 -9.26 -15.02 5.62
CA PHE A 32 -8.79 -16.36 5.29
C PHE A 32 -8.17 -17.06 6.51
N VAL A 33 -7.25 -16.39 7.22
CA VAL A 33 -6.63 -16.94 8.44
C VAL A 33 -7.67 -17.14 9.53
N GLY A 34 -8.57 -16.17 9.73
CA GLY A 34 -9.66 -16.25 10.70
C GLY A 34 -10.59 -17.43 10.42
N ALA A 35 -10.95 -17.65 9.16
CA ALA A 35 -11.78 -18.78 8.75
C ALA A 35 -11.07 -20.13 8.99
N LEU A 36 -9.78 -20.24 8.65
CA LEU A 36 -9.01 -21.46 8.91
C LEU A 36 -8.89 -21.77 10.39
N VAL A 37 -8.58 -20.77 11.21
CA VAL A 37 -8.49 -20.90 12.67
C VAL A 37 -9.85 -21.29 13.25
N ALA A 38 -10.93 -20.64 12.81
CA ALA A 38 -12.29 -20.93 13.26
C ALA A 38 -12.72 -22.37 12.90
N ILE A 39 -12.43 -22.83 11.68
CA ILE A 39 -12.71 -24.21 11.27
C ILE A 39 -11.91 -25.20 12.12
N ALA A 40 -10.61 -24.96 12.32
CA ALA A 40 -9.76 -25.84 13.12
C ALA A 40 -10.22 -25.91 14.58
N LEU A 41 -10.52 -24.76 15.20
CA LEU A 41 -11.06 -24.70 16.57
C LEU A 41 -12.42 -25.39 16.67
N SER A 42 -13.32 -25.16 15.71
CA SER A 42 -14.63 -25.80 15.69
C SER A 42 -14.51 -27.32 15.62
N LEU A 43 -13.65 -27.85 14.73
CA LEU A 43 -13.38 -29.29 14.63
C LEU A 43 -12.79 -29.86 15.93
N VAL A 44 -11.83 -29.17 16.54
CA VAL A 44 -11.20 -29.60 17.79
C VAL A 44 -12.21 -29.60 18.94
N VAL A 45 -12.97 -28.52 19.10
CA VAL A 45 -13.96 -28.38 20.19
C VAL A 45 -15.09 -29.39 20.00
N HIS A 46 -15.63 -29.54 18.80
CA HIS A 46 -16.66 -30.53 18.50
C HIS A 46 -16.18 -31.96 18.82
N ASN A 47 -14.98 -32.33 18.35
CA ASN A 47 -14.45 -33.66 18.58
C ASN A 47 -14.12 -33.89 20.07
N ALA A 48 -13.52 -32.92 20.75
CA ALA A 48 -13.22 -33.01 22.17
C ALA A 48 -14.49 -33.10 23.03
N ALA A 49 -15.53 -32.33 22.71
CA ALA A 49 -16.82 -32.39 23.36
C ALA A 49 -17.48 -33.76 23.15
N ARG A 50 -17.46 -34.28 21.91
CA ARG A 50 -18.01 -35.61 21.60
C ARG A 50 -17.30 -36.73 22.37
N VAL A 51 -15.96 -36.72 22.38
CA VAL A 51 -15.16 -37.72 23.12
C VAL A 51 -15.43 -37.61 24.63
N SER A 52 -15.37 -36.40 25.19
CA SER A 52 -15.63 -36.16 26.62
C SER A 52 -17.03 -36.61 27.03
N MET A 53 -18.06 -36.33 26.22
CA MET A 53 -19.41 -36.80 26.52
C MET A 53 -19.53 -38.33 26.46
N LEU A 54 -18.89 -38.99 25.49
CA LEU A 54 -18.88 -40.45 25.40
C LEU A 54 -18.17 -41.08 26.60
N ASP A 55 -17.02 -40.56 27.01
CA ASP A 55 -16.29 -41.06 28.17
C ASP A 55 -17.10 -40.88 29.46
N ASN A 56 -17.67 -39.69 29.69
CA ASN A 56 -18.55 -39.43 30.83
C ASN A 56 -19.75 -40.39 30.87
N ALA A 57 -20.35 -40.68 29.72
CA ALA A 57 -21.48 -41.58 29.65
C ALA A 57 -21.09 -43.05 29.87
N ARG A 58 -19.87 -43.46 29.45
CA ARG A 58 -19.31 -44.79 29.77
C ARG A 58 -19.02 -44.94 31.25
N ASP A 59 -18.43 -43.93 31.88
CA ASP A 59 -18.12 -43.94 33.31
C ASP A 59 -19.39 -44.04 34.14
N LEU A 60 -20.43 -43.25 33.78
CA LEU A 60 -21.74 -43.32 34.41
C LEU A 60 -22.40 -44.70 34.25
N ALA A 61 -22.26 -45.32 33.07
CA ALA A 61 -22.79 -46.66 32.82
C ALA A 61 -22.04 -47.73 33.64
N ASP A 62 -20.72 -47.63 33.75
CA ASP A 62 -19.90 -48.52 34.56
C ASP A 62 -20.22 -48.40 36.06
N GLU A 63 -20.39 -47.17 36.57
CA GLU A 63 -20.77 -46.93 37.96
C GLU A 63 -22.15 -47.55 38.27
N ARG A 64 -23.14 -47.32 37.39
CA ARG A 64 -24.50 -47.86 37.54
C ARG A 64 -24.53 -49.38 37.53
N ILE A 65 -23.77 -50.03 36.63
CA ILE A 65 -23.75 -51.50 36.58
C ILE A 65 -23.02 -52.10 37.79
N GLN A 66 -22.00 -51.43 38.34
CA GLN A 66 -21.34 -51.87 39.56
C GLN A 66 -22.26 -51.76 40.79
N ILE A 67 -23.04 -50.69 40.90
CA ILE A 67 -24.05 -50.59 41.97
C ILE A 67 -25.10 -51.69 41.80
N ALA A 68 -25.51 -51.97 40.56
CA ALA A 68 -26.44 -53.05 40.26
C ALA A 68 -25.92 -54.44 40.67
N GLN A 69 -24.66 -54.73 40.35
CA GLN A 69 -23.99 -55.97 40.72
C GLN A 69 -23.95 -56.14 42.24
N ARG A 70 -23.49 -55.13 42.98
CA ARG A 70 -23.42 -55.18 44.45
C ARG A 70 -24.78 -55.46 45.08
N ASN A 71 -25.84 -54.81 44.58
CA ASN A 71 -27.20 -55.04 45.06
C ASN A 71 -27.71 -56.44 44.71
N TYR A 72 -27.41 -56.93 43.50
CA TYR A 72 -27.81 -58.26 43.06
C TYR A 72 -27.11 -59.36 43.86
N ASP A 73 -25.79 -59.25 44.09
CA ASP A 73 -25.03 -60.22 44.87
C ASP A 73 -25.48 -60.25 46.33
N GLN A 74 -25.79 -59.08 46.92
CA GLN A 74 -26.16 -58.97 48.34
C GLN A 74 -27.63 -59.36 48.61
N TYR A 75 -28.57 -59.00 47.73
CA TYR A 75 -30.00 -59.15 48.00
C TYR A 75 -30.73 -60.10 47.04
N LYS A 76 -30.05 -60.59 45.99
CA LYS A 76 -30.64 -61.41 44.91
C LYS A 76 -31.91 -60.79 44.29
N ARG A 77 -32.03 -59.45 44.34
CA ARG A 77 -33.15 -58.70 43.77
C ARG A 77 -32.78 -58.09 42.43
N PRO A 78 -33.68 -58.13 41.42
CA PRO A 78 -33.52 -57.35 40.21
C PRO A 78 -33.46 -55.85 40.54
N ASN A 79 -32.59 -55.16 39.82
CA ASN A 79 -31.91 -53.92 40.16
C ASN A 79 -32.81 -52.65 40.38
N PRO A 80 -32.40 -51.68 41.22
CA PRO A 80 -32.99 -50.33 41.37
C PRO A 80 -32.95 -49.36 40.17
N PHE A 81 -32.17 -49.64 39.11
CA PHE A 81 -32.08 -48.75 37.94
C PHE A 81 -32.86 -49.28 36.73
N PRO A 82 -33.57 -48.40 35.99
CA PRO A 82 -34.19 -48.78 34.72
C PRO A 82 -33.11 -49.25 33.73
N ASN A 83 -33.47 -50.23 32.88
CA ASN A 83 -32.66 -50.79 31.79
C ASN A 83 -31.53 -51.75 32.17
N VAL A 84 -31.47 -52.23 33.42
CA VAL A 84 -30.58 -53.36 33.77
C VAL A 84 -31.29 -54.69 33.59
N LYS A 85 -30.66 -55.60 32.85
CA LYS A 85 -31.18 -56.93 32.54
C LYS A 85 -30.21 -58.02 33.00
N ILE A 86 -30.75 -59.19 33.28
CA ILE A 86 -30.00 -60.40 33.64
C ILE A 86 -29.97 -61.31 32.42
N ASN A 87 -28.79 -61.79 32.04
CA ASN A 87 -28.55 -62.67 30.89
C ASN A 87 -29.17 -62.13 29.60
N ASP A 88 -28.91 -60.86 29.30
CA ASP A 88 -29.46 -60.17 28.14
C ASP A 88 -28.95 -60.77 26.81
N SER A 89 -29.87 -61.30 26.01
CA SER A 89 -29.58 -61.86 24.69
C SER A 89 -29.13 -60.79 23.68
N SER A 90 -29.48 -59.52 23.91
CA SER A 90 -29.09 -58.39 23.07
C SER A 90 -27.70 -57.84 23.36
N LEU A 91 -26.96 -58.44 24.30
CA LEU A 91 -25.60 -58.03 24.63
C LEU A 91 -24.67 -58.17 23.40
N PRO A 92 -23.87 -57.14 23.05
CA PRO A 92 -22.90 -57.22 21.97
C PRO A 92 -21.89 -58.36 22.18
N ALA A 93 -21.57 -59.11 21.12
CA ALA A 93 -20.72 -60.31 21.21
C ALA A 93 -19.34 -60.01 21.84
N GLN A 94 -18.75 -58.86 21.51
CA GLN A 94 -17.45 -58.43 22.03
C GLN A 94 -17.49 -58.11 23.53
N LEU A 95 -18.66 -57.69 24.03
CA LEU A 95 -18.86 -57.41 25.45
C LEU A 95 -19.16 -58.70 26.21
N ARG A 96 -19.94 -59.61 25.61
CA ARG A 96 -20.23 -60.94 26.14
C ARG A 96 -18.95 -61.75 26.38
N GLU A 97 -18.07 -61.79 25.38
CA GLU A 97 -16.78 -62.50 25.48
C GLU A 97 -15.94 -62.00 26.67
N LYS A 98 -15.87 -60.68 26.89
CA LYS A 98 -15.09 -60.11 28.01
C LYS A 98 -15.68 -60.49 29.37
N VAL A 99 -16.99 -60.51 29.49
CA VAL A 99 -17.70 -60.82 30.73
C VAL A 99 -17.67 -62.31 31.06
N GLU A 100 -17.72 -63.19 30.05
CA GLU A 100 -17.53 -64.64 30.20
C GLU A 100 -16.14 -64.98 30.75
N HIS A 101 -15.12 -64.16 30.44
CA HIS A 101 -13.79 -64.26 31.04
C HIS A 101 -13.68 -63.60 32.43
N GLY A 102 -14.81 -63.29 33.07
CA GLY A 102 -14.85 -62.71 34.42
C GLY A 102 -14.50 -61.22 34.47
N ARG A 103 -14.44 -60.51 33.35
CA ARG A 103 -14.03 -59.09 33.30
C ARG A 103 -15.23 -58.18 33.04
N ARG A 104 -15.39 -57.15 33.88
CA ARG A 104 -16.29 -56.03 33.58
C ARG A 104 -15.80 -55.25 32.36
N ALA A 105 -16.73 -54.75 31.55
CA ALA A 105 -16.38 -53.92 30.41
C ALA A 105 -17.53 -52.99 30.00
N THR A 106 -17.17 -51.90 29.31
CA THR A 106 -18.11 -51.03 28.61
C THR A 106 -17.84 -51.09 27.11
N TYR A 107 -18.90 -50.96 26.32
CA TYR A 107 -18.85 -50.99 24.87
C TYR A 107 -19.77 -49.93 24.27
N VAL A 108 -19.26 -49.17 23.29
CA VAL A 108 -20.05 -48.18 22.55
C VAL A 108 -20.35 -48.77 21.18
N THR A 109 -21.63 -48.82 20.82
CA THR A 109 -22.10 -49.28 19.52
C THR A 109 -22.55 -48.06 18.72
N ASP A 110 -21.88 -47.78 17.62
CA ASP A 110 -22.34 -46.78 16.65
C ASP A 110 -23.53 -47.35 15.87
N ARG A 111 -24.70 -46.70 15.94
CA ARG A 111 -25.85 -47.03 15.09
C ARG A 111 -25.69 -46.31 13.75
N PRO A 112 -25.83 -46.99 12.60
CA PRO A 112 -25.85 -46.32 11.30
C PRO A 112 -26.99 -45.29 11.25
N GLY A 113 -26.65 -44.00 11.27
CA GLY A 113 -27.61 -42.90 11.23
C GLY A 113 -28.35 -42.61 12.55
N GLY A 114 -27.93 -43.18 13.68
CA GLY A 114 -28.54 -42.95 14.99
C GLY A 114 -27.53 -42.54 16.06
N GLU A 115 -28.03 -42.19 17.25
CA GLU A 115 -27.18 -41.89 18.39
C GLU A 115 -26.43 -43.14 18.88
N PRO A 116 -25.19 -42.99 19.39
CA PRO A 116 -24.41 -44.13 19.86
C PRO A 116 -25.05 -44.76 21.10
N ASP A 117 -25.10 -46.09 21.12
CA ASP A 117 -25.61 -46.84 22.26
C ASP A 117 -24.46 -47.24 23.17
N ILE A 118 -24.64 -47.10 24.48
CA ILE A 118 -23.64 -47.46 25.49
C ILE A 118 -24.11 -48.69 26.25
N TRP A 119 -23.24 -49.69 26.27
CA TRP A 119 -23.44 -50.95 26.97
C TRP A 119 -22.41 -51.07 28.09
N ALA A 120 -22.86 -51.51 29.26
CA ALA A 120 -21.98 -51.90 30.36
C ALA A 120 -22.41 -53.28 30.85
N ALA A 121 -21.47 -54.17 31.13
CA ALA A 121 -21.79 -55.51 31.61
C ALA A 121 -20.77 -56.04 32.60
N VAL A 122 -21.26 -56.86 33.53
CA VAL A 122 -20.50 -57.38 34.66
C VAL A 122 -20.99 -58.78 35.05
N PRO A 123 -20.08 -59.71 35.42
CA PRO A 123 -20.47 -61.03 35.89
C PRO A 123 -20.87 -60.97 37.37
N ALA A 124 -21.97 -61.62 37.73
CA ALA A 124 -22.41 -61.83 39.11
C ALA A 124 -21.71 -63.04 39.75
N ALA A 125 -21.75 -63.10 41.08
CA ALA A 125 -21.13 -64.19 41.83
C ALA A 125 -21.74 -65.59 41.55
N ASP A 126 -22.96 -65.64 41.03
CA ASP A 126 -23.68 -66.87 40.68
C ASP A 126 -23.55 -67.28 39.20
N GLY A 127 -22.68 -66.60 38.45
CA GLY A 127 -22.44 -66.88 37.03
C GLY A 127 -23.42 -66.18 36.08
N ASN A 128 -24.43 -65.46 36.58
CA ASN A 128 -25.28 -64.64 35.74
C ASN A 128 -24.55 -63.38 35.25
N VAL A 129 -24.96 -62.85 34.11
CA VAL A 129 -24.42 -61.59 33.56
C VAL A 129 -25.44 -60.49 33.74
N LEU A 130 -25.06 -59.40 34.39
CA LEU A 130 -25.86 -58.18 34.40
C LEU A 130 -25.39 -57.28 33.26
N SER A 131 -26.34 -56.75 32.50
CA SER A 131 -26.10 -55.75 31.47
C SER A 131 -26.91 -54.49 31.71
N LEU A 132 -26.35 -53.34 31.35
CA LEU A 132 -27.03 -52.06 31.27
C LEU A 132 -26.92 -51.57 29.83
N HIS A 133 -28.07 -51.22 29.26
CA HIS A 133 -28.15 -50.54 27.96
C HIS A 133 -28.69 -49.13 28.18
N THR A 134 -27.92 -48.13 27.79
CA THR A 134 -28.39 -46.75 27.73
C THR A 134 -28.17 -46.22 26.32
N THR A 135 -29.21 -45.60 25.79
CA THR A 135 -29.06 -44.79 24.57
C THR A 135 -28.42 -43.46 24.99
N PHE A 136 -27.63 -42.86 24.10
CA PHE A 136 -27.39 -41.42 24.20
C PHE A 136 -28.78 -40.75 24.24
N THR A 137 -28.97 -39.79 25.13
CA THR A 137 -30.28 -39.15 25.32
C THR A 137 -30.37 -37.95 24.38
N ASP A 138 -31.57 -37.62 23.88
CA ASP A 138 -31.85 -36.41 23.09
C ASP A 138 -31.24 -35.14 23.73
N ARG A 139 -31.21 -35.07 25.07
CA ARG A 139 -30.56 -33.97 25.81
C ARG A 139 -29.08 -33.80 25.48
N SER A 140 -28.34 -34.89 25.27
CA SER A 140 -26.89 -34.83 24.96
C SER A 140 -26.65 -34.44 23.50
N THR A 141 -27.54 -34.82 22.58
CA THR A 141 -27.47 -34.34 21.19
C THR A 141 -27.92 -32.90 21.06
N ASP A 142 -28.87 -32.43 21.86
CA ASP A 142 -29.24 -31.02 21.90
C ASP A 142 -28.10 -30.14 22.43
N ILE A 143 -27.35 -30.59 23.46
CA ILE A 143 -26.16 -29.86 23.92
C ILE A 143 -25.08 -29.77 22.83
N LEU A 144 -24.87 -30.85 22.05
CA LEU A 144 -23.92 -30.81 20.92
C LEU A 144 -24.39 -29.87 19.80
N LYS A 145 -25.69 -29.84 19.50
CA LYS A 145 -26.26 -28.90 18.51
C LYS A 145 -26.11 -27.45 18.96
N ASP A 146 -26.39 -27.16 20.23
CA ASP A 146 -26.23 -25.82 20.79
C ASP A 146 -24.76 -25.36 20.77
N LEU A 147 -23.84 -26.28 21.07
CA LEU A 147 -22.40 -26.03 20.96
C LEU A 147 -21.99 -25.74 19.51
N ASP A 148 -22.44 -26.56 18.56
CA ASP A 148 -22.14 -26.36 17.13
C ASP A 148 -22.70 -25.03 16.61
N GLN A 149 -23.92 -24.68 17.01
CA GLN A 149 -24.53 -23.41 16.65
C GLN A 149 -23.76 -22.22 17.24
N ALA A 150 -23.35 -22.30 18.52
CA ALA A 150 -22.52 -21.29 19.15
C ALA A 150 -21.15 -21.15 18.46
N LEU A 151 -20.52 -22.26 18.07
CA LEU A 151 -19.26 -22.27 17.33
C LEU A 151 -19.40 -21.62 15.96
N VAL A 152 -20.48 -21.90 15.22
CA VAL A 152 -20.74 -21.29 13.91
C VAL A 152 -20.97 -19.79 14.03
N ILE A 153 -21.82 -19.36 14.97
CA ILE A 153 -22.09 -17.93 15.20
C ILE A 153 -20.81 -17.19 15.61
N GLY A 154 -20.05 -17.76 16.55
CA GLY A 154 -18.77 -17.20 16.98
C GLY A 154 -17.76 -17.10 15.84
N SER A 155 -17.67 -18.13 15.00
CA SER A 155 -16.78 -18.15 13.83
C SER A 155 -17.13 -17.06 12.83
N ILE A 156 -18.41 -16.89 12.51
CA ILE A 156 -18.88 -15.83 11.61
C ILE A 156 -18.58 -14.45 12.21
N ALA A 157 -18.83 -14.26 13.51
CA ALA A 157 -18.56 -13.00 14.19
C ALA A 157 -17.06 -12.64 14.16
N VAL A 158 -16.16 -13.61 14.38
CA VAL A 158 -14.71 -13.41 14.31
C VAL A 158 -14.26 -13.06 12.90
N VAL A 159 -14.75 -13.77 11.88
CA VAL A 159 -14.38 -13.50 10.48
C VAL A 159 -14.88 -12.13 10.04
N LEU A 160 -16.14 -11.78 10.31
CA LEU A 160 -16.70 -10.47 9.96
C LEU A 160 -16.02 -9.33 10.73
N GLY A 161 -15.85 -9.49 12.04
CA GLY A 161 -15.18 -8.52 12.90
C GLY A 161 -13.73 -8.28 12.48
N GLY A 162 -12.96 -9.36 12.28
CA GLY A 162 -11.58 -9.30 11.81
C GLY A 162 -11.46 -8.66 10.42
N SER A 163 -12.38 -9.01 9.50
CA SER A 163 -12.41 -8.42 8.15
C SER A 163 -12.68 -6.92 8.19
N ALA A 164 -13.63 -6.47 9.02
CA ALA A 164 -13.97 -5.06 9.19
C ALA A 164 -12.80 -4.27 9.78
N LEU A 165 -12.15 -4.81 10.82
CA LEU A 165 -10.90 -4.27 11.38
C LEU A 165 -9.79 -4.18 10.32
N GLY A 166 -9.62 -5.21 9.50
CA GLY A 166 -8.66 -5.23 8.40
C GLY A 166 -8.89 -4.14 7.36
N VAL A 167 -10.15 -3.91 6.97
CA VAL A 167 -10.52 -2.81 6.05
C VAL A 167 -10.23 -1.45 6.68
N LEU A 168 -10.55 -1.27 7.96
CA LEU A 168 -10.37 -0.01 8.68
C LEU A 168 -8.89 0.35 8.84
N ILE A 169 -8.08 -0.59 9.34
CA ILE A 169 -6.62 -0.41 9.52
C ILE A 169 -5.94 -0.22 8.17
N GLY A 170 -6.20 -1.11 7.21
CA GLY A 170 -5.61 -1.01 5.88
C GLY A 170 -6.06 0.24 5.13
N GLY A 171 -7.27 0.74 5.39
CA GLY A 171 -7.78 2.00 4.85
C GLY A 171 -7.04 3.22 5.39
N ARG A 172 -6.82 3.27 6.71
CA ARG A 172 -6.04 4.36 7.35
C ARG A 172 -4.61 4.40 6.81
N LEU A 173 -3.92 3.26 6.78
CA LEU A 173 -2.53 3.17 6.28
C LEU A 173 -2.45 3.54 4.79
N SER A 174 -3.35 3.00 3.97
CA SER A 174 -3.35 3.32 2.53
C SER A 174 -3.69 4.78 2.24
N SER A 175 -4.50 5.42 3.07
CA SER A 175 -4.82 6.85 2.94
C SER A 175 -3.58 7.69 3.22
N ARG A 176 -2.85 7.42 4.31
CA ARG A 176 -1.61 8.13 4.63
C ARG A 176 -0.55 7.96 3.56
N LEU A 177 -0.29 6.73 3.11
CA LEU A 177 0.66 6.49 2.03
C LEU A 177 0.29 7.23 0.74
N ARG A 178 -1.00 7.34 0.43
CA ARG A 178 -1.47 8.11 -0.73
C ARG A 178 -1.22 9.60 -0.55
N LYS A 179 -1.51 10.16 0.62
CA LYS A 179 -1.21 11.57 0.92
C LYS A 179 0.29 11.86 0.84
N ALA A 180 1.13 10.98 1.40
CA ALA A 180 2.58 11.09 1.30
C ALA A 180 3.06 11.06 -0.15
N ALA A 181 2.54 10.12 -0.96
CA ALA A 181 2.88 10.02 -2.38
C ALA A 181 2.43 11.26 -3.18
N THR A 182 1.24 11.81 -2.87
CA THR A 182 0.78 13.06 -3.48
C THR A 182 1.69 14.23 -3.12
N ALA A 183 2.02 14.40 -1.83
CA ALA A 183 2.89 15.48 -1.38
C ALA A 183 4.31 15.35 -1.96
N ALA A 184 4.88 14.14 -1.99
CA ALA A 184 6.16 13.89 -2.65
C ALA A 184 6.11 14.19 -4.16
N GLY A 185 4.97 13.91 -4.81
CA GLY A 185 4.73 14.29 -6.20
C GLY A 185 4.71 15.81 -6.42
N GLN A 186 4.11 16.56 -5.50
CA GLN A 186 4.10 18.03 -5.52
C GLN A 186 5.51 18.61 -5.37
N VAL A 187 6.27 18.08 -4.41
CA VAL A 187 7.69 18.43 -4.23
C VAL A 187 8.49 18.13 -5.50
N ALA A 188 8.29 16.96 -6.10
CA ALA A 188 8.97 16.58 -7.35
C ALA A 188 8.59 17.48 -8.54
N SER A 189 7.39 18.09 -8.53
CA SER A 189 6.99 19.11 -9.51
C SER A 189 7.50 20.52 -9.20
N GLY A 190 8.24 20.71 -8.11
CA GLY A 190 8.85 22.00 -7.74
C GLY A 190 8.11 22.79 -6.67
N GLU A 191 7.02 22.26 -6.09
CA GLU A 191 6.33 22.88 -4.96
C GLU A 191 7.04 22.51 -3.65
N THR A 192 8.05 23.30 -3.28
CA THR A 192 8.91 22.98 -2.13
C THR A 192 8.37 23.45 -0.77
N ASP A 193 7.23 24.13 -0.74
CA ASP A 193 6.58 24.56 0.52
C ASP A 193 5.78 23.41 1.18
N VAL A 194 5.50 22.35 0.41
CA VAL A 194 4.74 21.20 0.89
C VAL A 194 5.63 20.30 1.72
N ARG A 195 5.26 20.09 2.98
CA ARG A 195 5.86 19.08 3.86
C ARG A 195 5.05 17.79 3.84
N VAL A 196 5.72 16.68 3.51
CA VAL A 196 5.10 15.36 3.39
C VAL A 196 4.56 14.90 4.74
N ARG A 197 5.27 15.22 5.83
CA ARG A 197 4.86 14.92 7.21
C ARG A 197 3.54 15.58 7.61
N ASP A 198 3.33 16.83 7.23
CA ASP A 198 2.08 17.54 7.56
C ASP A 198 0.90 16.95 6.79
N ALA A 199 1.11 16.55 5.53
CA ALA A 199 0.08 15.94 4.69
C ALA A 199 -0.45 14.62 5.27
N ILE A 200 0.38 13.83 5.96
CA ILE A 200 -0.05 12.55 6.56
C ILE A 200 -0.73 12.70 7.94
N GLY A 201 -0.80 13.91 8.48
CA GLY A 201 -1.43 14.22 9.77
C GLY A 201 -0.43 14.42 10.92
N GLY A 202 0.81 14.79 10.62
CA GLY A 202 1.84 15.15 11.60
C GLY A 202 2.55 13.94 12.21
N VAL A 203 3.21 14.18 13.36
CA VAL A 203 4.08 13.20 14.03
C VAL A 203 3.26 12.06 14.62
N VAL A 204 3.32 10.90 13.97
CA VAL A 204 2.75 9.66 14.46
C VAL A 204 3.87 8.65 14.36
N ARG A 205 4.47 8.26 15.49
CA ARG A 205 5.65 7.36 15.57
C ARG A 205 5.35 5.98 14.95
N ASP A 206 5.32 5.93 13.63
CA ASP A 206 5.05 4.79 12.77
C ASP A 206 5.93 4.88 11.51
N GLU A 207 5.96 3.81 10.73
CA GLU A 207 6.80 3.71 9.54
C GLU A 207 6.44 4.74 8.46
N THR A 208 5.22 5.32 8.51
CA THR A 208 4.82 6.38 7.57
C THR A 208 5.41 7.74 7.93
N ASP A 209 5.60 8.05 9.23
CA ASP A 209 6.29 9.26 9.68
C ASP A 209 7.80 9.21 9.42
N ASP A 210 8.42 8.04 9.58
CA ASP A 210 9.84 7.83 9.21
C ASP A 210 10.06 8.07 7.71
N LEU A 211 9.17 7.53 6.86
CA LEU A 211 9.22 7.77 5.42
C LEU A 211 9.01 9.24 5.08
N ALA A 212 8.01 9.89 5.70
CA ALA A 212 7.75 11.31 5.48
C ALA A 212 8.95 12.17 5.90
N SER A 213 9.58 11.85 7.04
CA SER A 213 10.82 12.49 7.51
C SER A 213 11.94 12.41 6.48
N ALA A 214 12.14 11.22 5.91
CA ALA A 214 13.23 10.98 4.97
C ALA A 214 13.00 11.76 3.67
N VAL A 215 11.76 11.86 3.20
CA VAL A 215 11.41 12.65 2.02
C VAL A 215 11.57 14.14 2.28
N ASP A 216 11.11 14.63 3.45
CA ASP A 216 11.29 16.04 3.82
C ASP A 216 12.78 16.41 3.92
N ALA A 217 13.60 15.56 4.56
CA ALA A 217 15.05 15.76 4.64
C ALA A 217 15.75 15.74 3.27
N MET A 218 15.31 14.85 2.36
CA MET A 218 15.82 14.82 0.99
C MET A 218 15.47 16.10 0.23
N THR A 219 14.26 16.64 0.46
CA THR A 219 13.78 17.89 -0.13
C THR A 219 14.64 19.06 0.34
N ASP A 220 14.91 19.15 1.65
CA ASP A 220 15.77 20.18 2.22
C ASP A 220 17.20 20.09 1.68
N ALA A 221 17.75 18.87 1.59
CA ALA A 221 19.10 18.66 1.04
C ALA A 221 19.19 19.06 -0.44
N LEU A 222 18.15 18.79 -1.22
CA LEU A 222 18.07 19.20 -2.62
C LEU A 222 18.00 20.73 -2.75
N GLN A 223 17.16 21.39 -1.96
CA GLN A 223 17.08 22.86 -1.93
C GLN A 223 18.42 23.49 -1.57
N GLN A 224 19.08 22.99 -0.52
CA GLN A 224 20.40 23.47 -0.11
C GLN A 224 21.45 23.32 -1.22
N ARG A 225 21.42 22.20 -1.98
CA ARG A 225 22.30 22.01 -3.13
C ARG A 225 22.03 23.03 -4.23
N ILE A 226 20.77 23.23 -4.60
CA ILE A 226 20.38 24.21 -5.63
C ILE A 226 20.81 25.62 -5.21
N GLU A 227 20.61 26.00 -3.94
CA GLU A 227 21.05 27.30 -3.42
C GLU A 227 22.58 27.45 -3.40
N ALA A 228 23.32 26.37 -3.11
CA ALA A 228 24.77 26.38 -3.18
C ALA A 228 25.27 26.56 -4.62
N GLU A 229 24.69 25.84 -5.59
CA GLU A 229 25.01 26.00 -7.02
C GLU A 229 24.73 27.42 -7.53
N ARG A 230 23.63 28.05 -7.07
CA ARG A 230 23.32 29.45 -7.37
C ARG A 230 24.36 30.42 -6.83
N ARG A 231 24.79 30.25 -5.58
CA ARG A 231 25.85 31.08 -4.97
C ARG A 231 27.15 30.97 -5.74
N VAL A 232 27.57 29.75 -6.06
CA VAL A 232 28.78 29.51 -6.87
C VAL A 232 28.68 30.18 -8.24
N THR A 233 27.54 30.07 -8.92
CA THR A 233 27.32 30.72 -10.22
C THR A 233 27.39 32.24 -10.11
N ALA A 234 26.83 32.81 -9.05
CA ALA A 234 26.87 34.24 -8.79
C ALA A 234 28.29 34.73 -8.46
N ASP A 235 29.08 33.96 -7.72
CA ASP A 235 30.46 34.27 -7.40
C ASP A 235 31.34 34.22 -8.66
N ILE A 236 31.19 33.18 -9.48
CA ILE A 236 31.86 33.07 -10.79
C ILE A 236 31.50 34.26 -11.68
N ALA A 237 30.23 34.70 -11.67
CA ALA A 237 29.81 35.88 -12.43
C ALA A 237 30.60 37.13 -12.05
N HIS A 238 30.78 37.33 -10.74
CA HIS A 238 31.48 38.48 -10.21
C HIS A 238 32.97 38.42 -10.54
N GLU A 239 33.59 37.27 -10.31
CA GLU A 239 35.02 37.01 -10.56
C GLU A 239 35.38 37.11 -12.05
N LEU A 240 34.48 36.78 -12.97
CA LEU A 240 34.72 36.93 -14.42
C LEU A 240 34.49 38.36 -14.93
N ARG A 241 33.58 39.13 -14.33
CA ARG A 241 33.29 40.51 -14.77
C ARG A 241 34.49 41.43 -14.56
N THR A 242 35.20 41.28 -13.45
CA THR A 242 36.38 42.11 -13.12
C THR A 242 37.51 42.01 -14.16
N PRO A 243 38.05 40.82 -14.51
CA PRO A 243 39.10 40.70 -15.51
C PRO A 243 38.63 41.07 -16.92
N VAL A 244 37.37 40.79 -17.28
CA VAL A 244 36.80 41.22 -18.57
C VAL A 244 36.73 42.74 -18.67
N THR A 245 36.31 43.42 -17.59
CA THR A 245 36.28 44.88 -17.54
C THR A 245 37.69 45.44 -17.64
N GLY A 246 38.65 44.85 -16.92
CA GLY A 246 40.06 45.23 -17.00
C GLY A 246 40.66 45.06 -18.41
N LEU A 247 40.33 43.96 -19.10
CA LEU A 247 40.73 43.75 -20.50
C LEU A 247 40.12 44.79 -21.44
N LEU A 248 38.86 45.17 -21.23
CA LEU A 248 38.20 46.19 -22.02
C LEU A 248 38.87 47.56 -21.81
N THR A 249 39.10 47.97 -20.56
CA THR A 249 39.78 49.23 -20.23
C THR A 249 41.20 49.25 -20.77
N ALA A 250 41.94 48.15 -20.66
CA ALA A 250 43.29 48.05 -21.24
C ALA A 250 43.27 48.16 -22.77
N ALA A 251 42.28 47.56 -23.44
CA ALA A 251 42.11 47.66 -24.88
C ALA A 251 41.72 49.08 -25.33
N GLU A 252 40.96 49.84 -24.53
CA GLU A 252 40.59 51.23 -24.79
C GLU A 252 41.79 52.19 -24.72
N LEU A 253 42.85 51.82 -23.99
CA LEU A 253 44.08 52.62 -23.86
C LEU A 253 45.10 52.37 -25.00
N LEU A 254 44.85 51.40 -25.87
CA LEU A 254 45.75 51.11 -27.00
C LEU A 254 45.67 52.22 -28.07
N PRO A 255 46.78 52.50 -28.78
CA PRO A 255 46.78 53.49 -29.86
C PRO A 255 45.77 53.09 -30.96
N PRO A 256 45.06 54.06 -31.56
CA PRO A 256 44.04 53.79 -32.56
C PRO A 256 44.67 53.10 -33.78
N GLY A 257 44.06 51.99 -34.21
CA GLY A 257 44.52 51.19 -35.33
C GLY A 257 43.74 49.89 -35.48
N ARG A 258 43.86 49.26 -36.65
CA ARG A 258 43.16 48.01 -36.97
C ARG A 258 43.38 46.88 -35.95
N PRO A 259 44.59 46.68 -35.37
CA PRO A 259 44.78 45.69 -34.30
C PRO A 259 43.99 46.01 -33.03
N THR A 260 43.91 47.29 -32.65
CA THR A 260 43.17 47.75 -31.46
C THR A 260 41.67 47.51 -31.61
N GLU A 261 41.10 47.82 -32.78
CA GLU A 261 39.69 47.51 -33.08
C GLU A 261 39.39 46.01 -32.95
N LEU A 262 40.28 45.16 -33.47
CA LEU A 262 40.12 43.71 -33.36
C LEU A 262 40.17 43.22 -31.91
N VAL A 263 41.09 43.74 -31.09
CA VAL A 263 41.17 43.38 -29.66
C VAL A 263 39.94 43.86 -28.91
N LEU A 264 39.48 45.09 -29.16
CA LEU A 264 38.29 45.66 -28.53
C LEU A 264 37.02 44.85 -28.90
N ASP A 265 36.87 44.46 -30.16
CA ASP A 265 35.76 43.61 -30.61
C ASP A 265 35.80 42.22 -29.95
N ARG A 266 36.99 41.64 -29.75
CA ARG A 266 37.11 40.35 -29.04
C ARG A 266 36.84 40.47 -27.55
N ALA A 267 37.29 41.55 -26.89
CA ALA A 267 36.97 41.81 -25.49
C ALA A 267 35.45 42.02 -25.29
N LYS A 268 34.80 42.77 -26.18
CA LYS A 268 33.33 42.94 -26.19
C LYS A 268 32.60 41.62 -26.40
N ALA A 269 33.04 40.80 -27.36
CA ALA A 269 32.45 39.48 -27.60
C ALA A 269 32.60 38.54 -26.39
N MET A 270 33.75 38.57 -25.72
CA MET A 270 33.99 37.78 -24.51
C MET A 270 33.11 38.23 -23.35
N ARG A 271 32.90 39.54 -23.17
CA ARG A 271 31.93 40.07 -22.20
C ARG A 271 30.53 39.54 -22.46
N THR A 272 30.06 39.63 -23.70
CA THR A 272 28.73 39.13 -24.08
C THR A 272 28.59 37.63 -23.82
N LEU A 273 29.58 36.82 -24.21
CA LEU A 273 29.56 35.38 -23.95
C LEU A 273 29.49 35.04 -22.46
N VAL A 274 30.26 35.74 -21.63
CA VAL A 274 30.24 35.56 -20.17
C VAL A 274 28.87 35.95 -19.62
N GLU A 275 28.32 37.09 -20.03
CA GLU A 275 26.98 37.54 -19.61
C GLU A 275 25.87 36.57 -20.04
N ASP A 276 25.99 35.97 -21.22
CA ASP A 276 25.03 34.98 -21.74
C ASP A 276 25.12 33.65 -20.99
N VAL A 277 26.32 33.13 -20.74
CA VAL A 277 26.51 31.88 -19.98
C VAL A 277 26.00 32.03 -18.54
N LEU A 278 26.31 33.15 -17.90
CA LEU A 278 25.87 33.42 -16.53
C LEU A 278 24.36 33.66 -16.45
N GLU A 279 23.76 34.21 -17.51
CA GLU A 279 22.30 34.26 -17.59
C GLU A 279 21.70 32.86 -17.73
N VAL A 280 22.19 32.04 -18.66
CA VAL A 280 21.66 30.68 -18.84
C VAL A 280 21.75 29.90 -17.53
N ALA A 281 22.89 29.99 -16.82
CA ALA A 281 23.07 29.35 -15.53
C ALA A 281 22.12 29.89 -14.43
N ARG A 282 21.75 31.19 -14.48
CA ARG A 282 20.72 31.75 -13.61
C ARG A 282 19.32 31.26 -13.96
N LEU A 283 18.98 31.18 -15.25
CA LEU A 283 17.68 30.75 -15.75
C LEU A 283 17.41 29.26 -15.50
N ASP A 284 18.42 28.39 -15.70
CA ASP A 284 18.32 26.95 -15.44
C ASP A 284 18.11 26.65 -13.94
N SER A 285 18.57 27.54 -13.07
CA SER A 285 18.36 27.43 -11.64
C SER A 285 16.95 27.86 -11.19
N ALA A 286 15.89 27.47 -11.91
CA ALA A 286 14.48 27.30 -11.50
C ALA A 286 13.79 28.19 -10.42
N SER A 287 14.30 29.34 -9.94
CA SER A 287 13.62 30.16 -8.92
C SER A 287 13.71 31.68 -9.06
N GLU A 288 14.11 32.22 -10.21
CA GLU A 288 13.55 33.54 -10.50
C GLU A 288 12.09 33.34 -10.90
N ARG A 289 11.19 33.48 -9.91
CA ARG A 289 9.76 33.67 -10.17
C ARG A 289 9.64 34.82 -11.16
N ALA A 290 9.03 34.56 -12.31
CA ALA A 290 8.76 35.59 -13.28
C ALA A 290 7.91 36.69 -12.62
N GLU A 291 8.36 37.93 -12.67
CA GLU A 291 7.56 39.07 -12.21
C GLU A 291 6.54 39.39 -13.30
N LEU A 292 5.43 38.67 -13.26
CA LEU A 292 4.35 38.80 -14.23
C LEU A 292 3.65 40.16 -14.06
N GLN A 293 3.57 40.90 -15.16
CA GLN A 293 2.86 42.17 -15.27
C GLN A 293 2.00 42.15 -16.52
N ASP A 294 0.82 42.75 -16.45
CA ASP A 294 -0.04 42.94 -17.62
C ASP A 294 0.48 44.12 -18.44
N ILE A 295 0.87 43.84 -19.68
CA ILE A 295 1.40 44.84 -20.61
C ILE A 295 0.64 44.82 -21.94
N LEU A 296 0.50 45.98 -22.58
CA LEU A 296 0.08 46.08 -23.97
C LEU A 296 1.27 45.69 -24.88
N LEU A 297 1.18 44.54 -25.54
CA LEU A 297 2.30 43.92 -26.23
C LEU A 297 2.81 44.77 -27.40
N GLY A 298 1.90 45.33 -28.21
CA GLY A 298 2.23 46.16 -29.36
C GLY A 298 2.89 47.46 -28.94
N GLU A 299 2.34 48.16 -27.95
CA GLU A 299 2.95 49.37 -27.37
C GLU A 299 4.33 49.08 -26.76
N PHE A 300 4.45 47.99 -25.99
CA PHE A 300 5.70 47.58 -25.36
C PHE A 300 6.81 47.33 -26.39
N VAL A 301 6.53 46.50 -27.41
CA VAL A 301 7.48 46.17 -28.46
C VAL A 301 7.82 47.43 -29.27
N SER A 302 6.83 48.20 -29.72
CA SER A 302 7.06 49.40 -30.54
C SER A 302 7.97 50.40 -29.83
N ARG A 303 7.72 50.73 -28.56
CA ARG A 303 8.58 51.66 -27.81
C ARG A 303 10.01 51.18 -27.70
N ARG A 304 10.22 49.90 -27.39
CA ARG A 304 11.57 49.36 -27.13
C ARG A 304 12.37 49.16 -28.42
N VAL A 305 11.73 48.76 -29.51
CA VAL A 305 12.38 48.62 -30.82
C VAL A 305 12.79 50.00 -31.34
N THR A 306 11.87 50.97 -31.39
CA THR A 306 12.16 52.32 -31.89
C THR A 306 13.22 53.05 -31.06
N ALA A 307 13.24 52.84 -29.73
CA ALA A 307 14.28 53.41 -28.87
C ALA A 307 15.67 52.80 -29.12
N LYS A 308 15.73 51.56 -29.62
CA LYS A 308 16.98 50.86 -29.89
C LYS A 308 17.52 51.12 -31.28
N ASP A 309 16.65 51.05 -32.28
CA ASP A 309 16.99 51.32 -33.67
C ASP A 309 15.73 51.83 -34.41
N PRO A 310 15.69 53.12 -34.79
CA PRO A 310 14.55 53.71 -35.47
C PRO A 310 14.40 53.25 -36.94
N GLU A 311 15.38 52.53 -37.51
CA GLU A 311 15.28 52.00 -38.88
C GLU A 311 14.52 50.66 -38.96
N ILE A 312 14.22 50.04 -37.81
CA ILE A 312 13.47 48.78 -37.74
C ILE A 312 11.97 49.06 -37.86
N GLU A 313 11.32 48.49 -38.88
CA GLU A 313 9.87 48.62 -39.06
C GLU A 313 9.13 47.74 -38.05
N VAL A 314 8.24 48.34 -37.26
CA VAL A 314 7.36 47.61 -36.33
C VAL A 314 5.92 47.66 -36.85
N ARG A 315 5.34 46.49 -37.11
CA ARG A 315 3.95 46.32 -37.54
C ARG A 315 3.13 45.65 -36.44
N VAL A 316 2.21 46.39 -35.84
CA VAL A 316 1.23 45.82 -34.90
C VAL A 316 -0.03 45.45 -35.68
N VAL A 317 -0.27 44.15 -35.85
CA VAL A 317 -1.44 43.62 -36.56
C VAL A 317 -2.65 43.58 -35.62
N HIS A 318 -2.44 43.17 -34.38
CA HIS A 318 -3.45 43.17 -33.34
C HIS A 318 -2.82 43.50 -31.99
N GLU A 319 -3.36 44.52 -31.32
CA GLU A 319 -2.92 44.90 -29.96
C GLU A 319 -3.56 43.94 -28.94
N SER A 320 -2.79 43.51 -27.95
CA SER A 320 -3.26 42.57 -26.93
C SER A 320 -2.61 42.84 -25.59
N MET A 321 -3.38 42.63 -24.53
CA MET A 321 -2.88 42.64 -23.18
C MET A 321 -2.35 41.25 -22.83
N VAL A 322 -1.08 41.16 -22.45
CA VAL A 322 -0.43 39.90 -22.09
C VAL A 322 0.17 39.98 -20.69
N THR A 323 -0.04 38.92 -19.92
CA THR A 323 0.60 38.74 -18.62
C THR A 323 1.96 38.08 -18.83
N THR A 324 3.04 38.84 -18.68
CA THR A 324 4.41 38.36 -18.91
C THR A 324 5.43 39.10 -18.05
N ASP A 325 6.68 38.63 -18.02
CA ASP A 325 7.79 39.36 -17.41
C ASP A 325 8.38 40.35 -18.44
N PRO A 326 8.20 41.68 -18.26
CA PRO A 326 8.63 42.67 -19.24
C PRO A 326 10.14 42.65 -19.48
N ARG A 327 10.94 42.37 -18.43
CA ARG A 327 12.41 42.34 -18.53
C ARG A 327 12.87 41.18 -19.39
N ARG A 328 12.26 40.00 -19.22
CA ARG A 328 12.57 38.81 -20.03
C ARG A 328 12.12 38.98 -21.47
N LEU A 329 10.93 39.53 -21.70
CA LEU A 329 10.42 39.78 -23.05
C LEU A 329 11.33 40.76 -23.81
N GLU A 330 11.74 41.85 -23.18
CA GLU A 330 12.69 42.81 -23.77
C GLU A 330 14.01 42.13 -24.16
N ARG A 331 14.52 41.25 -23.29
CA ARG A 331 15.77 40.53 -23.57
C ARG A 331 15.64 39.58 -24.75
N VAL A 332 14.57 38.80 -24.81
CA VAL A 332 14.28 37.93 -25.97
C VAL A 332 14.22 38.76 -27.25
N LEU A 333 13.45 39.85 -27.24
CA LEU A 333 13.31 40.77 -28.35
C LEU A 333 14.68 41.30 -28.82
N PHE A 334 15.50 41.79 -27.88
CA PHE A 334 16.81 42.36 -28.20
C PHE A 334 17.83 41.32 -28.67
N ASN A 335 17.77 40.10 -28.17
CA ASN A 335 18.59 39.00 -28.67
C ASN A 335 18.22 38.63 -30.10
N LEU A 336 16.92 38.55 -30.41
CA LEU A 336 16.45 38.29 -31.77
C LEU A 336 16.85 39.41 -32.74
N LEU A 337 16.69 40.67 -32.33
CA LEU A 337 17.11 41.83 -33.14
C LEU A 337 18.62 41.87 -33.38
N ALA A 338 19.43 41.60 -32.34
CA ALA A 338 20.88 41.52 -32.49
C ALA A 338 21.29 40.39 -33.45
N ASN A 339 20.59 39.25 -33.40
CA ASN A 339 20.82 38.14 -34.30
C ASN A 339 20.43 38.49 -35.76
N ALA A 340 19.30 39.17 -35.94
CA ALA A 340 18.83 39.66 -37.24
C ALA A 340 19.79 40.69 -37.84
N ALA A 341 20.33 41.62 -37.05
CA ALA A 341 21.31 42.59 -37.52
C ALA A 341 22.65 41.94 -37.91
N ARG A 342 23.07 40.88 -37.20
CA ARG A 342 24.36 40.22 -37.42
C ARG A 342 24.34 39.24 -38.59
N HIS A 343 23.24 38.53 -38.78
CA HIS A 343 23.14 37.43 -39.74
C HIS A 343 22.11 37.66 -40.86
N GLY A 344 21.22 38.64 -40.70
CA GLY A 344 20.21 39.01 -41.68
C GLY A 344 20.69 40.03 -42.71
N LYS A 345 19.75 40.49 -43.53
CA LYS A 345 19.93 41.61 -44.47
C LYS A 345 18.79 42.60 -44.25
N PRO A 346 19.03 43.92 -44.34
CA PRO A 346 17.96 44.92 -44.24
C PRO A 346 16.89 44.73 -45.35
N PRO A 347 15.62 45.14 -45.09
CA PRO A 347 15.10 45.69 -43.84
C PRO A 347 14.85 44.61 -42.77
N ILE A 348 14.95 45.00 -41.49
CA ILE A 348 14.51 44.18 -40.36
C ILE A 348 13.09 44.61 -40.00
N GLU A 349 12.16 43.67 -40.00
CA GLU A 349 10.76 43.91 -39.67
C GLU A 349 10.35 43.13 -38.42
N VAL A 350 9.61 43.78 -37.51
CA VAL A 350 9.04 43.16 -36.30
C VAL A 350 7.52 43.21 -36.43
N THR A 351 6.88 42.05 -36.52
CA THR A 351 5.41 41.96 -36.54
C THR A 351 4.89 41.49 -35.19
N VAL A 352 3.93 42.21 -34.61
CA VAL A 352 3.25 41.86 -33.35
C VAL A 352 1.82 41.46 -33.66
N GLU A 353 1.47 40.22 -33.32
CA GLU A 353 0.12 39.66 -33.47
C GLU A 353 -0.32 39.08 -32.13
N GLY A 354 -1.12 39.84 -31.38
CA GLY A 354 -1.82 39.36 -30.20
C GLY A 354 -2.95 38.40 -30.56
N ARG A 355 -3.12 37.31 -29.79
CA ARG A 355 -4.17 36.31 -30.03
C ARG A 355 -5.26 36.34 -28.97
#